data_AF-A0A3M1BXQ5-F1
#
_entry.id   AF-A0A3M1BXQ5-F1
#
_cell.length_a   1.000
_cell.length_b   1.000
_cell.length_c   1.000
_cell.angle_alpha   90.00
_cell.angle_beta   90.00
_cell.angle_gamma   90.00
#
_symmetry.space_group_name_H-M   'P 1'
#
loop_
_entity.id
_entity.type
_entity.pdbx_description
1 polymer ?
#
loop_
_entity_poly.entity_id
_entity_poly.type
_entity_poly.pdbx_seq_one_letter_code
_entity_poly.pdbx_strand_id
1 'polypeptide(L)'
;MDRESAKELPVGHNQAHLELIGFYEFSLRYPETIPSAYCHHNYHITADTRTRIHELGLDHMVKELDIKLLKGLKKFGPPAYMEKDKNKPLEYWWWHLDKIATKEYPAELLPEHLREIYESL
;
A
#
# COMPACT_ATOMS: atom_id res chain seq x y z
N MET A 1 35.95 19.89 -5.72
CA MET A 1 35.13 18.68 -5.89
C MET A 1 35.09 18.01 -4.53
N ASP A 2 34.18 18.42 -3.66
CA ASP A 2 33.94 17.71 -2.40
C ASP A 2 32.75 16.78 -2.62
N ARG A 3 33.02 15.48 -2.48
CA ARG A 3 32.01 14.43 -2.51
C ARG A 3 31.18 14.58 -1.25
N GLU A 4 29.98 15.09 -1.44
CA GLU A 4 28.91 15.14 -0.46
C GLU A 4 28.79 13.78 0.24
N SER A 5 28.98 13.80 1.55
CA SER A 5 28.94 12.62 2.40
C SER A 5 27.56 12.00 2.33
N ALA A 6 27.44 10.82 1.73
CA ALA A 6 26.31 9.94 1.93
C ALA A 6 26.26 9.63 3.43
N LYS A 7 25.36 10.28 4.15
CA LYS A 7 25.05 9.95 5.55
C LYS A 7 24.42 8.56 5.54
N GLU A 8 25.21 7.53 5.82
CA GLU A 8 24.66 6.24 6.16
C GLU A 8 23.77 6.42 7.39
N LEU A 9 22.47 6.19 7.22
CA LEU A 9 21.50 6.27 8.32
C LEU A 9 21.83 5.19 9.37
N PRO A 10 21.64 5.46 10.67
CA PRO A 10 21.97 4.52 11.74
C PRO A 10 21.35 3.14 11.49
N VAL A 11 22.12 2.07 11.74
CA VAL A 11 21.74 0.66 11.49
C VAL A 11 20.35 0.28 12.08
N GLY A 12 19.93 0.91 13.18
CA GLY A 12 18.60 0.71 13.77
C GLY A 12 17.41 1.27 12.98
N HIS A 13 17.61 2.32 12.16
CA HIS A 13 16.56 2.85 11.29
C HIS A 13 16.22 1.89 10.14
N ASN A 14 17.22 1.15 9.64
CA ASN A 14 17.02 0.21 8.55
C ASN A 14 16.19 -1.01 9.00
N GLN A 15 16.39 -1.50 10.22
CA GLN A 15 15.65 -2.65 10.74
C GLN A 15 14.15 -2.35 10.91
N ALA A 16 13.79 -1.21 11.49
CA ALA A 16 12.40 -0.82 11.67
C ALA A 16 11.67 -0.61 10.33
N HIS A 17 12.35 -0.09 9.30
CA HIS A 17 11.79 0.03 7.96
C HIS A 17 11.53 -1.34 7.32
N LEU A 18 12.45 -2.30 7.48
CA LEU A 18 12.28 -3.66 6.99
C LEU A 18 11.12 -4.38 7.69
N GLU A 19 10.96 -4.17 9.00
CA GLU A 19 9.83 -4.71 9.76
C GLU A 19 8.48 -4.14 9.28
N LEU A 20 8.43 -2.84 9.01
CA LEU A 20 7.23 -2.19 8.48
C LEU A 20 6.84 -2.73 7.10
N ILE A 21 7.82 -2.89 6.20
CA ILE A 21 7.61 -3.50 4.88
C ILE A 21 7.20 -4.97 5.01
N GLY A 22 7.84 -5.71 5.92
CA GLY A 22 7.51 -7.11 6.21
C GLY A 22 6.09 -7.27 6.75
N PHE A 23 5.63 -6.33 7.59
CA PHE A 23 4.25 -6.30 8.06
C PHE A 23 3.27 -6.03 6.91
N TYR A 24 3.59 -5.11 6.00
CA TYR A 24 2.78 -4.87 4.81
C TYR A 24 2.66 -6.14 3.97
N GLU A 25 3.78 -6.80 3.67
CA GLU A 25 3.79 -8.08 2.95
C GLU A 25 2.98 -9.17 3.66
N PHE A 26 3.12 -9.28 4.98
CA PHE A 26 2.37 -10.23 5.80
C PHE A 26 0.86 -10.00 5.67
N SER A 27 0.41 -8.75 5.73
CA SER A 27 -1.01 -8.39 5.63
C SER A 27 -1.64 -8.75 4.27
N LEU A 28 -0.83 -8.80 3.21
CA LEU A 28 -1.24 -9.20 1.87
C LEU A 28 -1.32 -10.72 1.68
N ARG A 29 -0.80 -11.52 2.64
CA ARG A 29 -0.74 -12.98 2.55
C ARG A 29 -1.58 -13.70 3.59
N TYR A 30 -1.73 -13.14 4.78
CA TYR A 30 -2.33 -13.83 5.92
C TYR A 30 -3.60 -13.13 6.44
N PRO A 31 -4.64 -13.89 6.83
CA PRO A 31 -4.76 -15.35 6.67
C PRO A 31 -4.94 -15.75 5.20
N GLU A 32 -4.64 -17.02 4.87
CA GLU A 32 -4.68 -17.52 3.47
C GLU A 32 -6.09 -17.47 2.84
N THR A 33 -7.13 -17.47 3.67
CA THR A 33 -8.52 -17.42 3.23
C THR A 33 -8.90 -16.04 2.70
N ILE A 34 -8.84 -15.03 3.56
CA ILE A 34 -9.04 -13.61 3.21
C ILE A 34 -7.92 -12.84 3.89
N PRO A 35 -6.87 -12.41 3.15
CA PRO A 35 -5.77 -11.66 3.74
C PRO A 35 -6.25 -10.40 4.43
N SER A 36 -5.52 -9.98 5.46
CA SER A 36 -5.86 -8.82 6.29
C SER A 36 -6.10 -7.55 5.47
N ALA A 37 -5.37 -7.40 4.36
CA ALA A 37 -5.53 -6.30 3.40
C ALA A 37 -6.89 -6.24 2.67
N TYR A 38 -7.73 -7.27 2.78
CA TYR A 38 -9.07 -7.32 2.18
C TYR A 38 -10.16 -7.59 3.23
N CYS A 39 -9.78 -7.68 4.51
CA CYS A 39 -10.70 -7.95 5.61
C CYS A 39 -11.15 -6.64 6.26
N HIS A 40 -12.46 -6.47 6.43
CA HIS A 40 -13.08 -5.32 7.11
C HIS A 40 -12.36 -4.92 8.42
N HIS A 41 -12.06 -5.89 9.27
CA HIS A 41 -11.55 -5.64 10.61
C HIS A 41 -10.09 -5.18 10.61
N ASN A 42 -9.29 -5.55 9.61
CA ASN A 42 -7.84 -5.40 9.65
C ASN A 42 -7.29 -4.45 8.58
N TYR A 43 -8.09 -4.13 7.57
CA TYR A 43 -7.59 -3.37 6.43
C TYR A 43 -7.08 -1.97 6.82
N HIS A 44 -7.70 -1.31 7.80
CA HIS A 44 -7.21 -0.02 8.31
C HIS A 44 -5.74 -0.11 8.77
N ILE A 45 -5.31 -1.24 9.34
CA ILE A 45 -3.92 -1.48 9.76
C ILE A 45 -2.99 -1.59 8.55
N THR A 46 -3.42 -2.27 7.48
CA THR A 46 -2.69 -2.34 6.22
C THR A 46 -2.54 -0.95 5.59
N ALA A 47 -3.63 -0.18 5.55
CA ALA A 47 -3.63 1.14 4.94
C ALA A 47 -2.83 2.17 5.76
N ASP A 48 -2.90 2.12 7.09
CA ASP A 48 -2.05 2.93 7.99
C ASP A 48 -0.57 2.55 7.83
N THR A 49 -0.27 1.25 7.72
CA THR A 49 1.09 0.76 7.43
C THR A 49 1.61 1.34 6.11
N ARG A 50 0.79 1.28 5.05
CA ARG A 50 1.17 1.82 3.73
C ARG A 50 1.34 3.34 3.75
N THR A 51 0.52 4.05 4.52
CA THR A 51 0.70 5.49 4.80
C THR A 51 2.04 5.74 5.48
N ARG A 52 2.41 4.96 6.49
CA ARG A 52 3.69 5.13 7.17
C ARG A 52 4.89 4.90 6.25
N ILE A 53 4.81 3.90 5.38
CA ILE A 53 5.83 3.62 4.35
C ILE A 53 6.00 4.82 3.42
N HIS A 54 4.89 5.43 2.99
CA HIS A 54 4.90 6.63 2.14
C HIS A 54 5.52 7.83 2.86
N GLU A 55 5.12 8.11 4.09
CA GLU A 55 5.66 9.22 4.91
C GLU A 55 7.18 9.12 5.12
N LEU A 56 7.72 7.89 5.13
CA LEU A 56 9.14 7.62 5.25
C LEU A 56 9.89 7.69 3.91
N GLY A 57 9.21 7.96 2.80
CA GLY A 57 9.81 8.01 1.45
C GLY A 57 10.18 6.63 0.89
N LEU A 58 9.58 5.56 1.41
CA LEU A 58 9.92 4.17 1.08
C LEU A 58 9.07 3.56 -0.03
N ASP A 59 8.30 4.36 -0.79
CA ASP A 59 7.41 3.87 -1.86
C ASP A 59 8.14 2.98 -2.89
N HIS A 60 9.40 3.31 -3.17
CA HIS A 60 10.22 2.57 -4.12
C HIS A 60 10.48 1.11 -3.68
N MET A 61 10.41 0.82 -2.38
CA MET A 61 10.64 -0.51 -1.80
C MET A 61 9.43 -1.43 -1.89
N VAL A 62 8.23 -0.89 -2.14
CA VAL A 62 6.97 -1.65 -2.02
C VAL A 62 6.17 -1.74 -3.31
N LYS A 63 6.74 -1.34 -4.45
CA LYS A 63 6.06 -1.40 -5.76
C LYS A 63 5.46 -2.77 -6.08
N GLU A 64 6.22 -3.85 -5.83
CA GLU A 64 5.74 -5.22 -6.06
C GLU A 64 4.61 -5.63 -5.10
N LEU A 65 4.64 -5.12 -3.86
CA LEU A 65 3.57 -5.34 -2.89
C LEU A 65 2.31 -4.57 -3.27
N ASP A 66 2.44 -3.35 -3.77
CA ASP A 66 1.34 -2.54 -4.29
C ASP A 66 0.68 -3.20 -5.52
N ILE A 67 1.48 -3.76 -6.44
CA ILE A 67 0.99 -4.57 -7.56
C ILE A 67 0.20 -5.78 -7.04
N LYS A 68 0.73 -6.48 -6.03
CA LYS A 68 0.07 -7.62 -5.41
C LYS A 68 -1.25 -7.23 -4.74
N LEU A 69 -1.30 -6.07 -4.08
CA LEU A 69 -2.52 -5.52 -3.49
C LEU A 69 -3.60 -5.30 -4.55
N LEU A 70 -3.30 -4.60 -5.65
CA LEU A 70 -4.29 -4.39 -6.71
C LEU A 70 -4.73 -5.71 -7.36
N LYS A 71 -3.79 -6.60 -7.69
CA LYS A 71 -4.14 -7.90 -8.29
C LYS A 71 -5.05 -8.73 -7.39
N GLY A 72 -4.89 -8.64 -6.08
CA GLY A 72 -5.73 -9.36 -5.13
C GLY A 72 -7.19 -8.89 -5.11
N LEU A 73 -7.49 -7.67 -5.57
CA LEU A 73 -8.86 -7.17 -5.67
C LEU A 73 -9.74 -8.05 -6.58
N LYS A 74 -9.18 -8.63 -7.65
CA LYS A 74 -9.91 -9.57 -8.52
C LYS A 74 -10.40 -10.82 -7.77
N LYS A 75 -9.64 -11.26 -6.77
CA LYS A 75 -9.91 -12.49 -6.02
C LYS A 75 -10.73 -12.24 -4.77
N PHE A 76 -10.41 -11.18 -4.04
CA PHE A 76 -10.94 -10.93 -2.69
C PHE A 76 -11.95 -9.79 -2.65
N GLY A 77 -12.04 -8.98 -3.70
CA GLY A 77 -12.80 -7.73 -3.70
C GLY A 77 -12.14 -6.64 -2.84
N PRO A 78 -12.71 -5.44 -2.82
CA PRO A 78 -12.28 -4.38 -1.92
C PRO A 78 -12.67 -4.71 -0.47
N PRO A 79 -11.90 -4.25 0.52
CA PRO A 79 -12.28 -4.36 1.92
C PRO A 79 -13.54 -3.53 2.20
N ALA A 80 -14.33 -3.94 3.19
CA ALA A 80 -15.38 -3.08 3.70
C ALA A 80 -14.75 -1.99 4.59
N TYR A 81 -14.81 -0.74 4.15
CA TYR A 81 -14.28 0.41 4.89
C TYR A 81 -15.11 0.74 6.13
N MET A 82 -14.48 1.20 7.22
CA MET A 82 -15.21 1.92 8.25
C MET A 82 -15.56 3.32 7.75
N GLU A 83 -16.63 3.93 8.26
CA GLU A 83 -17.07 5.27 7.81
C GLU A 83 -15.95 6.33 7.92
N LYS A 84 -15.13 6.24 8.98
CA LYS A 84 -13.97 7.10 9.21
C LYS A 84 -12.89 7.00 8.12
N ASP A 85 -12.83 5.90 7.39
CA ASP A 85 -11.78 5.62 6.41
C ASP A 85 -12.14 6.16 5.02
N LYS A 86 -13.42 6.46 4.76
CA LYS A 86 -13.92 6.92 3.46
C LYS A 86 -13.50 8.34 3.07
N ASN A 87 -13.05 9.15 4.04
CA ASN A 87 -12.73 10.57 3.84
C ASN A 87 -11.22 10.83 3.69
N LYS A 88 -10.41 9.80 3.44
CA LYS A 88 -8.96 9.96 3.25
C LYS A 88 -8.69 10.71 1.93
N PRO A 89 -7.68 11.60 1.87
CA PRO A 89 -7.27 12.25 0.64
C PRO A 89 -7.05 11.25 -0.50
N LEU A 90 -7.40 11.63 -1.74
CA LEU A 90 -7.27 10.72 -2.89
C LEU A 90 -5.81 10.32 -3.12
N GLU A 91 -4.84 11.21 -2.89
CA GLU A 91 -3.39 10.91 -3.00
C GLU A 91 -2.95 9.61 -2.29
N TYR A 92 -3.66 9.22 -1.23
CA TYR A 92 -3.47 7.92 -0.58
C TYR A 92 -4.37 6.85 -1.20
N TRP A 93 -4.10 6.51 -2.46
CA TRP A 93 -4.90 5.57 -3.26
C TRP A 93 -5.19 4.23 -2.56
N TRP A 94 -4.29 3.77 -1.69
CA TRP A 94 -4.45 2.54 -0.92
C TRP A 94 -5.53 2.61 0.15
N TRP A 95 -6.23 3.75 0.31
CA TRP A 95 -7.48 3.90 1.08
C TRP A 95 -8.74 3.89 0.21
N HIS A 96 -8.60 3.72 -1.11
CA HIS A 96 -9.68 3.83 -2.09
C HIS A 96 -9.75 2.59 -2.99
N LEU A 97 -9.48 1.40 -2.44
CA LEU A 97 -9.53 0.14 -3.18
C LEU A 97 -10.95 -0.21 -3.65
N ASP A 98 -12.00 0.28 -2.99
CA ASP A 98 -13.38 0.25 -3.50
C ASP A 98 -13.49 0.98 -4.83
N LYS A 99 -13.03 2.24 -4.88
CA LYS A 99 -13.05 3.06 -6.10
C LYS A 99 -12.18 2.46 -7.19
N ILE A 100 -11.05 1.87 -6.82
CA ILE A 100 -10.16 1.17 -7.75
C ILE A 100 -10.85 -0.10 -8.29
N ALA A 101 -11.53 -0.87 -7.44
CA ALA A 101 -12.25 -2.05 -7.88
C ALA A 101 -13.43 -1.71 -8.83
N THR A 102 -14.06 -0.53 -8.65
CA THR A 102 -15.19 -0.08 -9.47
C THR A 102 -14.81 0.83 -10.65
N LYS A 103 -13.51 1.06 -10.89
CA LYS A 103 -12.99 1.97 -11.94
C LYS A 103 -13.40 3.44 -11.77
N GLU A 104 -13.70 3.86 -10.56
CA GLU A 104 -14.07 5.25 -10.22
C GLU A 104 -12.88 6.08 -9.72
N TYR A 105 -11.76 5.43 -9.41
CA TYR A 105 -10.56 6.12 -8.95
C TYR A 105 -9.82 6.80 -10.13
N PRO A 106 -9.38 8.07 -10.01
CA PRO A 106 -8.67 8.73 -11.11
C PRO A 106 -7.32 8.06 -11.42
N ALA A 107 -7.16 7.52 -12.64
CA ALA A 107 -5.98 6.75 -13.04
C ALA A 107 -4.68 7.56 -12.95
N GLU A 108 -4.74 8.86 -13.20
CA GLU A 108 -3.62 9.79 -13.12
C GLU A 108 -3.05 9.93 -11.70
N LEU A 109 -3.88 9.70 -10.67
CA LEU A 109 -3.47 9.74 -9.27
C LEU A 109 -2.83 8.41 -8.81
N LEU A 110 -2.94 7.34 -9.61
CA LEU A 110 -2.19 6.11 -9.33
C LEU A 110 -0.72 6.28 -9.73
N PRO A 111 0.21 5.70 -8.94
CA PRO A 111 1.58 5.49 -9.36
C PRO A 111 1.65 4.82 -10.73
N GLU A 112 2.59 5.26 -11.58
CA GLU A 112 2.71 4.79 -12.97
C GLU A 112 2.74 3.26 -13.10
N HIS A 113 3.49 2.59 -12.22
CA HIS A 113 3.62 1.13 -12.17
C HIS A 113 2.32 0.37 -11.83
N LEU A 114 1.27 1.07 -11.37
CA LEU A 114 -0.03 0.47 -11.03
C LEU A 114 -1.10 0.74 -12.09
N ARG A 115 -0.88 1.70 -13.01
CA ARG A 115 -1.90 2.09 -14.00
C ARG A 115 -2.27 0.96 -14.95
N GLU A 116 -1.28 0.21 -15.44
CA GLU A 116 -1.53 -0.95 -16.30
C GLU A 116 -2.35 -2.03 -15.57
N ILE A 117 -2.03 -2.28 -14.30
CA ILE A 117 -2.79 -3.21 -13.47
C ILE A 117 -4.21 -2.70 -13.29
N TYR A 118 -4.37 -1.42 -12.99
CA TYR A 118 -5.66 -0.76 -12.83
C TYR A 118 -6.53 -0.90 -14.06
N GLU A 119 -6.03 -0.65 -15.27
CA GLU A 119 -6.77 -0.85 -16.52
C GLU A 119 -7.18 -2.31 -16.71
N SER A 120 -6.31 -3.25 -16.32
CA SER A 120 -6.56 -4.68 -16.43
C SER A 120 -7.47 -5.26 -15.35
N LEU A 121 -7.81 -4.52 -14.29
CA LEU A 121 -8.66 -5.00 -13.19
C LEU A 121 -10.01 -5.51 -13.68
#